data_AF-A0A2S8G3K5-F1
#
_entry.id   AF-A0A2S8G3K5-F1
#
_cell.length_a   1.000
_cell.length_b   1.000
_cell.length_c   1.000
_cell.angle_alpha   90.00
_cell.angle_beta   90.00
_cell.angle_gamma   90.00
#
_symmetry.space_group_name_H-M   'P 1'
#
loop_
_entity.id
_entity.type
_entity.pdbx_description
1 polymer ?
#
loop_
_entity_poly.entity_id
_entity_poly.type
_entity_poly.pdbx_seq_one_letter_code
_entity_poly.pdbx_strand_id
1 'polypeptide(L)'
;MSEIPADLRRYLADADLDVIAWDAVTGDLTIRVTKEIGPEIGTLRFVDVSYLTIVPHLTVESITLGIIDQPPHGQVPDDEESIYWIHSSWGQDYCVIAKSIDYLADLPG
;
A
#
# COMPACT_ATOMS: atom_id res chain seq x y z
N MET A 1 4.75 -4.75 13.87
CA MET A 1 5.15 -4.89 12.45
C MET A 1 4.07 -5.66 11.72
N SER A 2 3.21 -4.97 10.97
CA SER A 2 2.27 -5.64 10.06
C SER A 2 2.97 -5.93 8.75
N GLU A 3 3.11 -7.22 8.44
CA GLU A 3 3.64 -7.68 7.16
C GLU A 3 2.57 -7.62 6.08
N ILE A 4 2.97 -7.29 4.85
CA ILE A 4 2.10 -7.42 3.69
C ILE A 4 1.74 -8.92 3.54
N PRO A 5 0.47 -9.30 3.43
CA PRO A 5 0.09 -10.71 3.29
C PRO A 5 0.82 -11.38 2.11
N ALA A 6 1.27 -12.61 2.32
CA ALA A 6 2.11 -13.32 1.35
C ALA A 6 1.38 -13.57 0.01
N ASP A 7 0.08 -13.85 0.07
CA ASP A 7 -0.75 -14.08 -1.12
C ASP A 7 -0.87 -12.79 -1.95
N LEU A 8 -1.18 -11.68 -1.29
CA LEU A 8 -1.22 -10.36 -1.93
C LEU A 8 0.11 -10.04 -2.63
N ARG A 9 1.25 -10.24 -1.95
CA ARG A 9 2.58 -10.02 -2.56
C ARG A 9 2.81 -10.86 -3.82
N ARG A 10 2.28 -12.08 -3.86
CA ARG A 10 2.49 -13.02 -4.98
C ARG A 10 1.70 -12.62 -6.22
N TYR A 11 0.55 -12.00 -6.03
CA TYR A 11 -0.40 -11.75 -7.11
C TYR A 11 -0.73 -10.27 -7.30
N LEU A 12 0.08 -9.34 -6.79
CA LEU A 12 -0.19 -7.91 -6.95
C LEU A 12 0.19 -7.36 -8.32
N ALA A 13 1.16 -7.95 -9.01
CA ALA A 13 1.66 -7.42 -10.29
C ALA A 13 0.52 -7.23 -11.32
N ASP A 14 0.48 -6.06 -11.94
CA ASP A 14 -0.55 -5.63 -12.89
C ASP A 14 -1.97 -5.52 -12.28
N ALA A 15 -2.08 -5.40 -10.96
CA ALA A 15 -3.33 -4.97 -10.32
C ALA A 15 -3.48 -3.44 -10.42
N ASP A 16 -4.71 -2.97 -10.51
CA ASP A 16 -5.02 -1.56 -10.36
C ASP A 16 -5.31 -1.25 -8.90
N LEU A 17 -4.67 -0.20 -8.41
CA LEU A 17 -4.87 0.37 -7.08
C LEU A 17 -5.62 1.70 -7.21
N ASP A 18 -6.79 1.77 -6.58
CA ASP A 18 -7.63 2.96 -6.52
C ASP A 18 -7.71 3.49 -5.08
N VAL A 19 -7.31 4.74 -4.84
CA VAL A 19 -7.52 5.39 -3.55
C VAL A 19 -9.02 5.71 -3.41
N ILE A 20 -9.70 5.02 -2.50
CA ILE A 20 -11.15 5.16 -2.30
C ILE A 20 -11.53 6.00 -1.08
N ALA A 21 -10.64 6.11 -0.09
CA ALA A 21 -10.83 6.98 1.06
C ALA A 21 -9.50 7.43 1.65
N TRP A 22 -9.45 8.69 2.09
CA TRP A 22 -8.37 9.27 2.89
C TRP A 22 -8.98 10.12 4.00
N ASP A 23 -8.73 9.75 5.25
CA ASP A 23 -9.11 10.55 6.42
C ASP A 23 -7.84 11.17 7.02
N ALA A 24 -7.66 12.47 6.79
CA ALA A 24 -6.50 13.20 7.31
C ALA A 24 -6.52 13.43 8.83
N VAL A 25 -7.66 13.20 9.49
CA VAL A 25 -7.79 13.36 10.96
C VAL A 25 -7.31 12.10 11.67
N THR A 26 -7.72 10.94 11.18
CA THR A 26 -7.31 9.64 11.73
C THR A 26 -6.03 9.11 11.11
N GLY A 27 -5.66 9.57 9.91
CA GLY A 27 -4.56 9.02 9.14
C GLY A 27 -4.93 7.71 8.43
N ASP A 28 -6.21 7.37 8.31
CA ASP A 28 -6.63 6.13 7.64
C ASP A 28 -6.68 6.31 6.12
N LEU A 29 -5.90 5.50 5.40
CA LEU A 29 -5.90 5.42 3.93
C LEU A 29 -6.48 4.08 3.49
N THR A 30 -7.47 4.13 2.61
CA THR A 30 -8.11 2.93 2.05
C THR A 30 -7.93 2.91 0.54
N ILE A 31 -7.37 1.80 0.05
CA ILE A 31 -7.07 1.57 -1.37
C ILE A 31 -7.77 0.28 -1.81
N ARG A 32 -8.56 0.36 -2.88
CA ARG A 32 -9.12 -0.82 -3.52
C ARG A 32 -8.07 -1.46 -4.43
N VAL A 33 -7.97 -2.78 -4.36
CA VAL A 33 -7.17 -3.60 -5.27
C VAL A 33 -8.13 -4.26 -6.24
N THR A 34 -7.93 -4.07 -7.53
CA THR A 34 -8.63 -4.79 -8.58
C THR A 34 -7.64 -5.46 -9.50
N LYS A 35 -7.98 -6.67 -9.97
CA LYS A 35 -7.11 -7.42 -10.86
C LYS A 35 -7.93 -8.02 -11.98
N GLU A 36 -7.50 -7.78 -13.22
CA GLU A 36 -8.16 -8.33 -14.40
C GLU A 36 -7.99 -9.85 -14.47
N ILE A 37 -6.79 -10.35 -14.16
CA ILE A 37 -6.44 -11.78 -14.22
C ILE A 37 -5.77 -12.21 -12.92
N GLY A 38 -6.52 -12.79 -12.00
CA GLY A 38 -6.01 -13.33 -10.74
C GLY A 38 -7.01 -13.22 -9.59
N PRO A 39 -6.65 -13.71 -8.39
CA PRO A 39 -7.56 -13.74 -7.25
C PRO A 39 -7.59 -12.45 -6.44
N GLU A 40 -6.67 -11.50 -6.68
CA GLU A 40 -6.52 -10.31 -5.83
C GLU A 40 -7.59 -9.27 -6.16
N ILE A 41 -8.69 -9.35 -5.42
CA ILE A 41 -9.72 -8.35 -5.36
C ILE A 41 -9.98 -8.10 -3.89
N GLY A 42 -9.90 -6.84 -3.47
CA GLY A 42 -10.08 -6.50 -2.06
C GLY A 42 -9.67 -5.09 -1.73
N THR A 43 -9.36 -4.85 -0.47
CA THR A 43 -9.03 -3.53 0.05
C THR A 43 -7.78 -3.59 0.93
N LEU A 44 -6.82 -2.71 0.62
CA LEU A 44 -5.71 -2.37 1.49
C LEU A 44 -6.12 -1.21 2.40
N ARG A 45 -5.89 -1.38 3.70
CA ARG A 45 -6.09 -0.31 4.69
C ARG A 45 -4.77 -0.02 5.38
N PHE A 46 -4.28 1.20 5.25
CA PHE A 46 -3.16 1.71 6.02
C PHE A 46 -3.71 2.52 7.20
N VAL A 47 -3.16 2.29 8.39
CA VAL A 47 -3.62 2.87 9.66
C VAL A 47 -2.55 3.82 10.19
N ASP A 48 -2.98 4.98 10.70
CA ASP A 48 -2.12 6.04 11.21
C ASP A 48 -1.02 6.43 10.20
N VAL A 49 -1.41 6.79 8.97
CA VAL A 49 -0.49 7.23 7.91
C VAL A 49 0.03 8.63 8.24
N SER A 50 1.36 8.75 8.40
CA SER A 50 2.05 10.02 8.63
C SER A 50 2.56 10.66 7.34
N TYR A 51 2.78 9.87 6.29
CA TYR A 51 3.29 10.35 5.00
C TYR A 51 2.81 9.49 3.84
N LEU A 52 2.46 10.12 2.72
CA LEU A 52 2.13 9.42 1.48
C LEU A 52 2.46 10.27 0.24
N THR A 53 2.89 9.62 -0.84
CA THR A 53 3.09 10.23 -2.17
C THR A 53 2.20 9.65 -3.25
N ILE A 54 1.33 8.69 -2.89
CA ILE A 54 0.54 7.91 -3.84
C ILE A 54 -0.42 8.78 -4.65
N VAL A 55 -0.58 8.43 -5.93
CA VAL A 55 -1.58 9.02 -6.83
C VAL A 55 -2.95 8.32 -6.66
N PRO A 56 -4.06 8.96 -7.06
CA PRO A 56 -5.40 8.39 -6.87
C PRO A 56 -5.64 7.04 -7.56
N HIS A 57 -4.94 6.78 -8.67
CA HIS A 57 -5.07 5.55 -9.46
C HIS A 57 -3.71 5.17 -10.05
N LEU A 58 -3.30 3.91 -9.91
CA LEU A 58 -2.11 3.37 -10.57
C LEU A 58 -2.19 1.85 -10.78
N THR A 59 -1.53 1.39 -11.83
CA THR A 59 -1.22 -0.04 -12.02
C THR A 59 0.08 -0.36 -11.30
N VAL A 60 0.06 -1.38 -10.44
CA VAL A 60 1.16 -1.73 -9.53
C VAL A 60 1.93 -2.95 -10.01
N GLU A 61 3.25 -2.90 -9.89
CA GLU A 61 4.15 -4.04 -10.09
C GLU A 61 4.30 -4.83 -8.78
N SER A 62 4.60 -4.14 -7.69
CA SER A 62 4.76 -4.76 -6.37
C SER A 62 4.62 -3.75 -5.23
N ILE A 63 4.41 -4.27 -4.01
CA ILE A 63 4.58 -3.49 -2.78
C ILE A 63 5.65 -4.17 -1.93
N THR A 64 6.61 -3.38 -1.47
CA THR A 64 7.72 -3.85 -0.64
C THR A 64 7.79 -3.09 0.67
N LEU A 65 8.33 -3.74 1.70
CA LEU A 65 8.64 -3.08 2.96
C LEU A 65 10.01 -2.42 2.83
N GLY A 66 10.06 -1.10 3.01
CA GLY A 66 11.29 -0.32 3.02
C GLY A 66 12.11 -0.56 4.28
N ILE A 67 13.41 -0.33 4.18
CA ILE A 67 14.34 -0.31 5.32
C ILE A 67 14.38 1.12 5.85
N ILE A 68 14.28 1.29 7.17
CA ILE A 68 14.25 2.60 7.86
C ILE A 68 15.46 3.48 7.48
N ASP A 69 16.60 2.88 7.13
CA ASP A 69 17.83 3.56 6.75
C ASP A 69 17.78 4.32 5.41
N GLN A 70 16.70 4.17 4.62
CA GLN A 70 16.47 4.91 3.37
C GLN A 70 15.10 5.61 3.37
N PRO A 71 14.94 6.67 4.19
CA PRO A 71 13.68 7.39 4.29
C PRO A 71 13.34 8.13 2.98
N PRO A 72 12.09 8.03 2.48
CA PRO A 72 11.63 8.80 1.33
C PRO A 72 11.73 10.29 1.63
N HIS A 73 12.41 11.05 0.78
CA HIS A 73 12.42 12.52 0.85
C HIS A 73 12.79 13.10 2.24
N GLY A 74 13.59 12.37 3.03
CA GLY A 74 13.99 12.78 4.38
C GLY A 74 12.94 12.55 5.47
N GLN A 75 11.86 11.83 5.18
CA GLN A 75 10.83 11.45 6.17
C GLN A 75 11.27 10.24 6.97
N VAL A 76 11.64 10.47 8.23
CA VAL A 76 12.06 9.41 9.14
C VAL A 76 10.80 8.82 9.80
N PRO A 77 10.51 7.52 9.61
CA PRO A 77 9.40 6.88 10.31
C PRO A 77 9.70 6.80 11.82
N ASP A 78 8.64 6.87 12.63
CA ASP A 78 8.73 6.60 14.06
C ASP A 78 8.98 5.10 14.35
N ASP A 79 9.36 4.76 15.58
CA ASP A 79 9.69 3.38 15.99
C ASP A 79 8.54 2.37 15.81
N GLU A 80 7.30 2.86 15.70
CA GLU A 80 6.09 2.06 15.49
C GLU A 80 5.64 2.00 14.03
N GLU A 81 6.31 2.73 13.14
CA GLU A 81 5.92 2.88 11.73
C GLU A 81 6.73 1.98 10.80
N SER A 82 6.24 1.86 9.58
CA SER A 82 6.87 1.11 8.51
C SER A 82 6.73 1.86 7.19
N ILE A 83 7.78 1.76 6.36
CA ILE A 83 7.78 2.32 5.02
C ILE A 83 7.23 1.26 4.07
N TYR A 84 6.16 1.58 3.34
CA TYR A 84 5.59 0.74 2.30
C TYR A 84 5.86 1.39 0.95
N TRP A 85 6.74 0.79 0.16
CA TRP A 85 7.03 1.21 -1.21
C TRP A 85 6.06 0.55 -2.17
N ILE A 86 5.41 1.34 -3.00
CA ILE A 86 4.46 0.90 -4.03
C ILE A 86 5.11 1.19 -5.38
N HIS A 87 5.58 0.13 -6.03
CA HIS A 87 6.25 0.19 -7.32
C HIS A 87 5.20 0.13 -8.43
N SER A 88 5.09 1.16 -9.27
CA SER A 88 4.18 1.13 -10.40
C SER A 88 4.77 0.36 -11.58
N SER A 89 3.92 -0.34 -12.33
CA SER A 89 4.29 -1.00 -13.60
C SER A 89 4.85 -0.02 -14.65
N TRP A 90 4.70 1.29 -14.44
CA TRP A 90 5.22 2.35 -15.32
C TRP A 90 6.56 2.95 -14.84
N GLY A 91 7.20 2.36 -13.83
CA GLY A 91 8.53 2.73 -13.35
C GLY A 91 8.60 3.93 -12.39
N GLN A 92 7.46 4.34 -11.83
CA GLN A 92 7.40 5.33 -10.74
C GLN A 92 7.18 4.63 -9.40
N ASP A 93 7.89 5.09 -8.38
CA ASP A 93 7.77 4.59 -7.02
C ASP A 93 6.99 5.58 -6.14
N TYR A 94 6.04 5.04 -5.39
CA TYR A 94 5.27 5.76 -4.41
C TYR A 94 5.54 5.20 -3.02
N CYS A 95 5.25 6.00 -2.00
CA CYS A 95 5.50 5.63 -0.62
C CYS A 95 4.27 5.90 0.23
N VAL A 96 4.05 5.02 1.21
CA VAL A 96 3.18 5.25 2.37
C VAL A 96 3.97 4.90 3.63
N ILE A 97 4.02 5.82 4.60
CA ILE A 97 4.54 5.56 5.95
C ILE A 97 3.34 5.45 6.88
N ALA A 98 3.21 4.31 7.54
CA ALA A 98 2.05 3.99 8.39
C ALA A 98 2.45 3.03 9.51
N LYS A 99 1.64 2.97 10.58
CA LYS A 99 1.86 1.99 11.66
C LYS A 99 1.55 0.56 11.24
N SER A 100 0.52 0.37 10.42
CA SER A 100 0.14 -0.94 9.93
C SER A 100 -0.56 -0.91 8.59
N ILE A 101 -0.53 -2.05 7.92
CA ILE A 101 -1.32 -2.36 6.73
C ILE A 101 -2.16 -3.61 6.99
N ASP A 102 -3.43 -3.56 6.62
CA ASP A 102 -4.35 -4.70 6.58
C ASP A 102 -4.82 -4.94 5.15
N TYR A 103 -5.05 -6.21 4.80
CA TYR A 103 -5.71 -6.58 3.55
C TYR A 103 -7.00 -7.35 3.84
N LEU A 104 -8.09 -6.85 3.27
CA LEU A 104 -9.39 -7.50 3.31
C LEU A 104 -9.70 -8.00 1.90
N ALA A 105 -9.49 -9.29 1.67
CA ALA A 105 -9.86 -9.93 0.42
C ALA A 105 -11.39 -9.97 0.28
N ASP A 106 -11.91 -9.62 -0.89
CA ASP A 106 -13.30 -9.88 -1.23
C ASP A 106 -13.44 -11.39 -1.48
N LEU A 107 -14.01 -12.11 -0.51
CA LEU A 107 -14.27 -13.53 -0.68
C LEU A 107 -15.25 -13.72 -1.85
N PRO A 108 -14.97 -14.62 -2.82
CA PRO A 108 -15.97 -14.98 -3.81
C PRO A 108 -17.16 -15.61 -3.08
N GLY A 109 -18.31 -14.96 -3.18
CA GLY A 109 -19.60 -15.48 -2.70
C GLY A 109 -20.12 -16.65 -3.53
#